data_AF-A0A7S6WR33-F1
#
_entry.id   AF-A0A7S6WR33-F1
#
_cell.length_a   1.000
_cell.length_b   1.000
_cell.length_c   1.000
_cell.angle_alpha   90.00
_cell.angle_beta   90.00
_cell.angle_gamma   90.00
#
_symmetry.space_group_name_H-M   'P 1'
#
loop_
_entity.id
_entity.type
_entity.pdbx_description
1 polymer ?
#
loop_
_entity_poly.entity_id
_entity_poly.type
_entity_poly.pdbx_seq_one_letter_code
_entity_poly.pdbx_strand_id
1 'polypeptide(L)'
;MTGRKVRALAGNVIPEVYIGKYNGTCNMTVDHGTWDGEVTGNGKFAVRMKLPEQDIAVTLKVSEDGSFYGAKDLLGGKLEVKGTIKDGNVKGDILLDGGKSGDFIGKRLID
;
A
#
# COMPACT_ATOMS: atom_id res chain seq x y z
N MET A 1 8.60 -24.37 -6.12
CA MET A 1 8.77 -23.74 -4.79
C MET A 1 7.39 -23.30 -4.32
N THR A 2 6.80 -24.05 -3.38
CA THR A 2 5.50 -23.77 -2.79
C THR A 2 5.67 -22.70 -1.71
N GLY A 3 5.13 -21.50 -1.94
CA GLY A 3 5.18 -20.40 -0.97
C GLY A 3 4.50 -20.79 0.34
N ARG A 4 5.23 -20.66 1.45
CA ARG A 4 4.73 -20.96 2.80
C ARG A 4 3.71 -19.86 3.19
N LYS A 5 2.59 -20.26 3.79
CA LYS A 5 1.53 -19.37 4.30
C LYS A 5 1.71 -19.22 5.81
N VAL A 6 1.84 -18.00 6.35
CA VAL A 6 1.89 -17.76 7.82
C VAL A 6 0.48 -17.53 8.34
N ARG A 7 0.09 -18.25 9.40
CA ARG A 7 -1.16 -17.97 10.12
C ARG A 7 -0.95 -16.83 11.12
N ALA A 8 -1.64 -15.71 10.93
CA ALA A 8 -1.87 -14.74 11.98
C ALA A 8 -3.12 -15.10 12.78
N LEU A 9 -3.07 -14.93 14.10
CA LEU A 9 -4.25 -14.99 14.98
C LEU A 9 -5.21 -13.85 14.54
N ALA A 10 -6.40 -14.24 14.06
CA ALA A 10 -7.44 -13.40 13.45
C ALA A 10 -7.27 -13.08 11.94
N GLY A 11 -7.61 -14.05 11.09
CA GLY A 11 -8.63 -13.86 10.05
C GLY A 11 -8.19 -13.57 8.61
N ASN A 12 -6.98 -13.05 8.34
CA ASN A 12 -6.51 -12.83 6.97
C ASN A 12 -5.12 -13.45 6.81
N VAL A 13 -5.04 -14.59 6.11
CA VAL A 13 -3.78 -15.27 5.81
C VAL A 13 -3.33 -14.84 4.42
N ILE A 14 -2.27 -14.03 4.34
CA ILE A 14 -1.66 -13.66 3.06
C ILE A 14 -0.39 -14.48 2.79
N PRO A 15 -0.01 -14.71 1.52
CA PRO A 15 1.27 -15.31 1.17
C PRO A 15 2.50 -14.56 1.76
N GLU A 16 3.50 -15.30 2.25
CA GLU A 16 4.75 -14.73 2.80
C GLU A 16 5.49 -13.83 1.80
N VAL A 17 5.32 -14.08 0.50
CA VAL A 17 5.95 -13.29 -0.56
C VAL A 17 5.55 -11.81 -0.53
N TYR A 18 4.40 -11.47 0.08
CA TYR A 18 3.97 -10.08 0.24
C TYR A 18 4.43 -9.44 1.55
N ILE A 19 4.78 -10.21 2.58
CA ILE A 19 5.20 -9.70 3.89
C ILE A 19 6.59 -9.04 3.78
N GLY A 20 6.73 -7.82 4.27
CA GLY A 20 8.00 -7.10 4.26
C GLY A 20 7.85 -5.59 4.14
N LYS A 21 8.98 -4.90 4.06
CA LYS A 21 9.06 -3.44 3.88
C LYS A 21 9.11 -3.07 2.40
N TYR A 22 8.48 -1.96 2.07
CA TYR A 22 8.38 -1.40 0.72
C TYR A 22 8.57 0.10 0.79
N ASN A 23 9.04 0.68 -0.31
CA ASN A 23 9.01 2.12 -0.51
C ASN A 23 8.80 2.48 -1.98
N GLY A 24 8.51 3.74 -2.24
CA GLY A 24 8.37 4.22 -3.60
C GLY A 24 7.91 5.66 -3.70
N THR A 25 7.19 5.96 -4.78
CA THR A 25 6.74 7.29 -5.15
C THR A 25 5.21 7.37 -5.19
N CYS A 26 4.70 8.52 -4.77
CA CYS A 26 3.33 8.96 -5.00
C CYS A 26 3.37 10.06 -6.07
N ASN A 27 2.96 9.74 -7.29
CA ASN A 27 2.93 10.71 -8.39
C ASN A 27 1.50 11.20 -8.55
N MET A 28 1.12 12.22 -7.79
CA MET A 28 -0.18 12.86 -7.93
C MET A 28 -0.13 13.90 -9.04
N THR A 29 -1.29 14.26 -9.59
CA THR A 29 -1.39 15.24 -10.68
C THR A 29 -0.76 16.59 -10.35
N VAL A 30 -0.79 16.98 -9.07
CA VAL A 30 -0.29 18.28 -8.59
C VAL A 30 0.92 18.17 -7.67
N ASP A 31 1.12 17.03 -7.02
CA ASP A 31 2.18 16.83 -6.03
C ASP A 31 2.93 15.52 -6.27
N HIS A 32 4.25 15.58 -6.09
CA HIS A 32 5.11 14.40 -6.11
C HIS A 32 5.68 14.15 -4.72
N GLY A 33 5.56 12.92 -4.24
CA GLY A 33 6.08 12.52 -2.95
C GLY A 33 6.65 11.13 -2.95
N THR A 34 7.10 10.72 -1.77
CA THR A 34 7.56 9.36 -1.52
C THR A 34 6.65 8.67 -0.52
N TRP A 35 6.78 7.36 -0.39
CA TRP A 35 6.11 6.62 0.67
C TRP A 35 6.99 5.49 1.15
N ASP A 36 6.83 5.16 2.42
CA ASP A 36 7.39 3.98 3.06
C ASP A 36 6.24 3.15 3.63
N GLY A 37 6.35 1.83 3.60
CA GLY A 37 5.33 0.97 4.19
C GLY A 37 5.78 -0.44 4.51
N GLU A 38 4.97 -1.13 5.30
CA GLU A 38 5.23 -2.50 5.75
C GLU A 38 3.97 -3.33 5.71
N VAL A 39 4.07 -4.49 5.05
CA VAL A 39 3.04 -5.54 5.05
C VAL A 39 3.37 -6.53 6.15
N THR A 40 2.46 -6.73 7.10
CA THR A 40 2.60 -7.71 8.17
C THR A 40 1.79 -8.98 7.86
N GLY A 41 2.06 -10.08 8.59
CA GLY A 41 1.47 -11.39 8.30
C GLY A 41 -0.05 -11.52 8.44
N ASN A 42 -0.73 -10.49 8.96
CA ASN A 42 -2.20 -10.43 8.99
C ASN A 42 -2.80 -9.68 7.79
N GLY A 43 -1.99 -9.33 6.78
CA GLY A 43 -2.44 -8.60 5.60
C GLY A 43 -2.61 -7.10 5.83
N LYS A 44 -2.18 -6.56 6.95
CA LYS A 44 -2.12 -5.10 7.17
C LYS A 44 -0.91 -4.53 6.43
N PHE A 45 -1.14 -3.57 5.55
CA PHE A 45 -0.10 -2.77 4.90
C PHE A 45 -0.15 -1.35 5.45
N ALA A 46 0.72 -1.05 6.42
CA ALA A 46 0.84 0.28 6.99
C ALA A 46 1.71 1.14 6.07
N VAL A 47 1.16 2.22 5.52
CA VAL A 47 1.84 3.10 4.56
C VAL A 47 1.88 4.51 5.12
N ARG A 48 3.01 5.20 4.94
CA ARG A 48 3.20 6.61 5.25
C ARG A 48 3.65 7.35 3.99
N MET A 49 2.76 8.19 3.46
CA MET A 49 3.00 9.01 2.27
C MET A 49 3.54 10.37 2.72
N LYS A 50 4.67 10.79 2.13
CA LYS A 50 5.36 12.06 2.38
C LYS A 50 5.23 12.92 1.14
N LEU A 51 4.23 13.79 1.14
CA LEU A 51 4.01 14.83 0.14
C LEU A 51 4.68 16.14 0.63
N PRO A 52 4.91 17.13 -0.25
CA PRO A 52 5.60 18.37 0.13
C PRO A 52 4.97 19.10 1.33
N GLU A 53 3.64 19.12 1.42
CA GLU A 53 2.90 19.82 2.47
C GLU A 53 2.20 18.90 3.47
N GLN A 54 2.24 17.57 3.25
CA GLN A 54 1.44 16.62 4.02
C GLN A 54 2.19 15.32 4.30
N ASP A 55 1.98 14.79 5.51
CA ASP A 55 2.43 13.46 5.91
C ASP A 55 1.21 12.61 6.28
N ILE A 56 0.91 11.63 5.44
CA ILE A 56 -0.34 10.86 5.50
C ILE A 56 -0.03 9.40 5.83
N ALA A 57 -0.38 9.00 7.05
CA ALA A 57 -0.42 7.58 7.42
C ALA A 57 -1.77 6.94 7.03
N VAL A 58 -1.75 5.88 6.24
CA VAL A 58 -2.93 5.10 5.83
C VAL A 58 -2.68 3.60 6.05
N THR A 59 -3.71 2.86 6.45
CA THR A 59 -3.64 1.39 6.54
C THR A 59 -4.41 0.79 5.38
N LEU A 60 -3.73 -0.01 4.56
CA LEU A 60 -4.31 -0.78 3.48
C LEU A 60 -4.46 -2.24 3.91
N LYS A 61 -5.41 -2.95 3.31
CA LYS A 61 -5.62 -4.38 3.48
C LYS A 61 -5.14 -5.10 2.23
N VAL A 62 -4.23 -6.05 2.39
CA VAL A 62 -3.71 -6.94 1.35
C VAL A 62 -4.52 -8.23 1.34
N SER A 63 -4.87 -8.69 0.15
CA SER A 63 -5.61 -9.92 -0.13
C SER A 63 -4.66 -11.06 -0.53
N GLU A 64 -5.19 -12.28 -0.61
CA GLU A 64 -4.39 -13.46 -0.96
C GLU A 64 -3.76 -13.40 -2.36
N ASP A 65 -4.39 -12.67 -3.29
CA ASP A 65 -3.93 -12.47 -4.67
C ASP A 65 -2.90 -11.33 -4.81
N GLY A 66 -2.54 -10.66 -3.71
CA GLY A 66 -1.64 -9.51 -3.72
C GLY A 66 -2.31 -8.19 -4.07
N SER A 67 -3.62 -8.18 -4.34
CA SER A 67 -4.38 -6.93 -4.40
C SER A 67 -4.43 -6.25 -3.04
N PHE A 68 -4.46 -4.93 -3.03
CA PHE A 68 -4.63 -4.16 -1.80
C PHE A 68 -5.56 -2.97 -2.00
N TYR A 69 -6.21 -2.57 -0.91
CA TYR A 69 -7.07 -1.41 -0.86
C TYR A 69 -7.09 -0.80 0.55
N GLY A 70 -7.19 0.52 0.62
CA GLY A 70 -7.52 1.24 1.86
C GLY A 70 -8.00 2.64 1.58
N ALA A 71 -8.68 3.21 2.57
CA ALA A 71 -9.21 4.56 2.50
C ALA A 71 -8.98 5.29 3.83
N LYS A 72 -8.87 6.61 3.76
CA LYS A 72 -8.73 7.49 4.91
C LYS A 72 -9.45 8.81 4.64
N ASP A 73 -10.28 9.22 5.58
CA ASP A 73 -10.85 10.56 5.57
C ASP A 73 -9.79 11.59 5.96
N LEU A 74 -9.68 12.64 5.14
CA LEU A 74 -8.85 13.82 5.35
C LEU A 74 -9.77 15.01 5.64
N LEU A 75 -9.21 16.11 6.16
CA LEU A 75 -9.99 17.32 6.47
C LEU A 75 -10.73 17.91 5.26
N GLY A 76 -10.28 17.63 4.03
CA GLY A 76 -10.82 18.19 2.79
C GLY A 76 -11.37 17.17 1.79
N GLY A 77 -11.49 15.88 2.15
CA GLY A 77 -11.95 14.85 1.24
C GLY A 77 -11.53 13.44 1.68
N LYS A 78 -11.78 12.44 0.84
CA LYS A 78 -11.44 11.05 1.10
C LYS A 78 -10.28 10.61 0.20
N LEU A 79 -9.20 10.15 0.82
CA LEU A 79 -8.09 9.50 0.14
C LEU A 79 -8.34 8.00 0.05
N GLU A 80 -8.17 7.43 -1.14
CA GLU A 80 -8.22 5.99 -1.35
C GLU A 80 -6.97 5.54 -2.11
N VAL A 81 -6.43 4.38 -1.74
CA VAL A 81 -5.29 3.78 -2.43
C VAL A 81 -5.63 2.34 -2.73
N LYS A 82 -5.49 1.94 -4.00
CA LYS A 82 -5.75 0.57 -4.45
C LYS A 82 -4.70 0.11 -5.43
N GLY A 83 -4.33 -1.16 -5.40
CA GLY A 83 -3.30 -1.65 -6.31
C GLY A 83 -2.99 -3.13 -6.12
N THR A 84 -1.82 -3.52 -6.61
CA THR A 84 -1.33 -4.89 -6.58
C THR A 84 0.15 -4.94 -6.20
N ILE A 85 0.53 -6.01 -5.49
CA ILE A 85 1.91 -6.40 -5.24
C ILE A 85 2.21 -7.63 -6.11
N LYS A 86 3.20 -7.52 -6.99
CA LYS A 86 3.63 -8.63 -7.86
C LYS A 86 5.15 -8.65 -8.00
N ASP A 87 5.75 -9.80 -7.70
CA ASP A 87 7.20 -10.01 -7.80
C ASP A 87 8.00 -8.93 -7.03
N GLY A 88 7.49 -8.52 -5.86
CA GLY A 88 8.07 -7.45 -5.03
C GLY A 88 7.82 -6.03 -5.55
N ASN A 89 7.11 -5.84 -6.67
CA ASN A 89 6.76 -4.53 -7.20
C ASN A 89 5.35 -4.14 -6.78
N VAL A 90 5.17 -2.86 -6.45
CA VAL A 90 3.89 -2.25 -6.10
C VAL A 90 3.44 -1.35 -7.24
N LYS A 91 2.22 -1.56 -7.72
CA LYS A 91 1.55 -0.68 -8.68
C LYS A 91 0.12 -0.45 -8.25
N GLY A 92 -0.29 0.80 -8.15
CA GLY A 92 -1.64 1.17 -7.75
C GLY A 92 -2.01 2.58 -8.18
N ASP A 93 -3.25 2.92 -7.89
CA ASP A 93 -3.83 4.24 -8.09
C ASP A 93 -4.05 4.91 -6.74
N ILE A 94 -3.87 6.22 -6.73
CA ILE A 94 -4.32 7.13 -5.68
C ILE A 94 -5.61 7.78 -6.19
N LEU A 95 -6.67 7.72 -5.39
CA LEU A 95 -7.94 8.36 -5.69
C LEU A 95 -8.26 9.39 -4.61
N LEU A 96 -8.76 10.54 -5.05
CA LEU A 96 -9.34 11.57 -4.19
C LEU A 96 -10.82 11.66 -4.53
N ASP A 97 -11.68 11.44 -3.54
CA ASP A 97 -13.14 11.45 -3.69
C ASP A 97 -13.64 10.55 -4.84
N GLY A 98 -13.02 9.39 -5.01
CA GLY A 98 -13.33 8.41 -6.04
C GLY A 98 -12.75 8.71 -7.43
N GLY A 99 -12.17 9.90 -7.66
CA GLY A 99 -11.48 10.26 -8.90
C GLY A 99 -10.01 9.88 -8.88
N LYS A 100 -9.48 9.29 -9.96
CA LYS A 100 -8.03 9.02 -10.07
C LYS A 100 -7.26 10.33 -9.99
N SER A 101 -6.34 10.41 -9.03
CA SER A 101 -5.54 11.60 -8.72
C SER A 101 -4.04 11.36 -8.84
N GLY A 102 -3.60 10.10 -8.90
CA GLY A 102 -2.19 9.78 -9.06
C GLY A 102 -1.87 8.30 -9.13
N ASP A 103 -0.58 8.01 -9.24
CA ASP A 103 -0.04 6.65 -9.22
C ASP A 103 0.70 6.37 -7.91
N PHE A 104 0.50 5.15 -7.40
CA PHE A 104 1.18 4.60 -6.22
C PHE A 104 2.13 3.50 -6.66
N ILE A 105 3.41 3.82 -6.78
CA ILE A 105 4.42 2.92 -7.36
C ILE A 105 5.50 2.68 -6.33
N GLY A 106 5.99 1.44 -6.22
CA GLY A 106 7.12 1.14 -5.36
C GLY A 106 7.68 -0.27 -5.53
N LYS A 107 8.61 -0.61 -4.65
CA LYS A 107 9.30 -1.91 -4.65
C LYS A 107 9.60 -2.36 -3.23
N ARG A 108 9.74 -3.67 -3.07
CA ARG A 108 10.18 -4.32 -1.85
C ARG A 108 11.61 -3.90 -1.54
N LEU A 109 11.87 -3.59 -0.29
CA LEU A 109 13.22 -3.42 0.22
C LEU A 109 13.82 -4.81 0.45
N ILE A 110 14.98 -5.05 -0.15
CA ILE A 110 15.77 -6.25 0.11
C ILE A 110 16.65 -5.87 1.29
N ASP A 111 16.38 -6.49 2.44
CA ASP A 111 17.31 -6.52 3.57
C ASP A 111 18.42 -7.56 3.29
#